data_AF-A0A7S3BAH8-F1
#
_entry.id   AF-A0A7S3BAH8-F1
#
_cell.length_a   1.000
_cell.length_b   1.000
_cell.length_c   1.000
_cell.angle_alpha   90.00
_cell.angle_beta   90.00
_cell.angle_gamma   90.00
#
_symmetry.space_group_name_H-M   'P 1'
#
loop_
_entity.id
_entity.type
_entity.pdbx_description
1 polymer ?
#
loop_
_entity_poly.entity_id
_entity_poly.type
_entity_poly.pdbx_seq_one_letter_code
_entity_poly.pdbx_strand_id
1 'polypeptide(L)'
;VDRVLMKPGKPLTVARVSSPASRNGALLVVGLPGNPASAMACFALVAAPALRKLSGQPAAAQRMPRVQAALATKVTLDPERPEYHRASLTWSLERGEFVAASTGRQISSRLPSFRGAAALLELPRGTGTLEAGTIVSALLLGELGASIQSHATLPEVPKAASLVSF
;
A
#
# COMPACT_ATOMS: atom_id res chain seq x y z
N VAL A 1 -0.06 21.18 12.26
CA VAL A 1 -0.66 19.89 12.73
C VAL A 1 0.48 18.92 12.71
N ASP A 2 0.95 18.50 13.89
CA ASP A 2 2.29 17.91 14.00
C ASP A 2 2.21 16.40 14.30
N ARG A 3 0.99 15.87 14.41
CA ARG A 3 0.73 14.46 14.67
C ARG A 3 -0.47 13.99 13.87
N VAL A 4 -0.29 12.87 13.16
CA VAL A 4 -1.37 12.16 12.50
C VAL A 4 -1.67 10.89 13.29
N LEU A 5 -2.96 10.62 13.49
CA LEU A 5 -3.41 9.39 14.16
C LEU A 5 -3.31 8.21 13.19
N MET A 6 -2.09 7.71 12.97
CA MET A 6 -1.79 6.56 12.12
C MET A 6 -0.55 5.79 12.57
N LYS A 7 -0.45 4.54 12.14
CA LYS A 7 0.73 3.69 12.26
C LYS A 7 1.06 3.07 10.89
N PRO A 8 2.32 3.13 10.40
CA PRO A 8 3.42 3.98 10.89
C PRO A 8 3.13 5.47 10.60
N GLY A 9 3.99 6.40 11.02
CA GLY A 9 3.90 7.81 10.58
C GLY A 9 3.32 8.84 11.56
N LYS A 10 3.38 8.58 12.88
CA LYS A 10 2.91 9.51 13.92
C LYS A 10 3.41 10.97 13.74
N PRO A 11 4.71 11.25 13.52
CA PRO A 11 5.17 12.60 13.22
C PRO A 11 5.10 12.86 11.71
N LEU A 12 4.15 13.70 11.29
CA LEU A 12 4.09 14.22 9.92
C LEU A 12 3.73 15.70 10.00
N THR A 13 4.56 16.54 9.41
CA THR A 13 4.34 17.98 9.39
C THR A 13 3.99 18.42 7.98
N VAL A 14 2.88 19.15 7.83
CA VAL A 14 2.53 19.83 6.58
C VAL A 14 2.35 21.31 6.87
N ALA A 15 3.10 22.15 6.16
CA ALA A 15 3.10 23.60 6.33
C ALA A 15 3.02 24.31 4.98
N ARG A 16 2.39 25.49 4.97
CA ARG A 16 2.49 26.44 3.87
C ARG A 16 3.32 27.62 4.35
N VAL A 17 4.42 27.89 3.67
CA VAL A 17 5.35 28.97 4.02
C VAL A 17 5.27 30.04 2.94
N SER A 18 5.07 31.29 3.33
CA SER A 18 5.13 32.40 2.38
C SER A 18 6.53 32.44 1.76
N SER A 19 6.62 32.47 0.44
CA SER A 19 7.90 32.47 -0.24
C SER A 19 7.84 33.28 -1.53
N PRO A 20 8.69 34.30 -1.69
CA PRO A 20 8.78 35.07 -2.93
C PRO A 20 9.30 34.23 -4.11
N ALA A 21 9.89 33.06 -3.85
CA ALA A 21 10.32 32.12 -4.89
C ALA A 21 9.17 31.23 -5.43
N SER A 22 8.01 31.22 -4.76
CA SER A 22 6.84 30.47 -5.24
C SER A 22 5.99 31.33 -6.18
N ARG A 23 5.61 30.79 -7.34
CA ARG A 23 4.72 31.47 -8.31
C ARG A 23 3.38 31.88 -7.70
N ASN A 24 2.91 31.16 -6.68
CA ASN A 24 1.63 31.41 -6.02
C ASN A 24 1.81 32.01 -4.61
N GLY A 25 3.00 32.55 -4.29
CA GLY A 25 3.31 33.20 -3.02
C GLY A 25 3.46 32.26 -1.81
N ALA A 26 3.21 30.95 -1.97
CA ALA A 26 3.34 29.97 -0.89
C ALA A 26 4.05 28.69 -1.35
N LEU A 27 4.98 28.20 -0.54
CA LEU A 27 5.66 26.92 -0.68
C LEU A 27 4.99 25.88 0.24
N LEU A 28 4.68 24.70 -0.30
CA LEU A 28 4.22 23.56 0.49
C LEU A 28 5.44 22.80 1.02
N VAL A 29 5.55 22.67 2.34
CA VAL A 29 6.59 21.89 3.02
C VAL A 29 5.96 20.67 3.65
N VAL A 30 6.48 19.48 3.32
CA VAL A 30 6.06 18.20 3.89
C VAL A 30 7.25 17.57 4.62
N GLY A 31 7.24 17.63 5.95
CA GLY A 31 8.24 17.02 6.82
C GLY A 31 7.90 15.56 7.10
N LEU A 32 8.60 14.64 6.43
CA LEU A 32 8.42 13.20 6.62
C LEU A 32 9.14 12.70 7.89
N PRO A 33 8.64 11.62 8.53
CA PRO A 33 9.32 10.98 9.65
C PRO A 33 10.74 10.49 9.29
N GLY A 34 11.69 10.51 10.24
CA GLY A 34 13.04 9.97 10.02
C GLY A 34 13.13 8.44 9.91
N ASN A 35 12.10 7.71 10.36
CA ASN A 35 12.05 6.25 10.26
C ASN A 35 11.68 5.82 8.82
N PRO A 36 12.46 4.97 8.13
CA PRO A 36 12.29 4.70 6.70
C PRO A 36 10.90 4.18 6.30
N ALA A 37 10.33 3.21 7.05
CA ALA A 37 9.02 2.67 6.71
C ALA A 37 7.90 3.70 6.98
N SER A 38 8.08 4.56 7.99
CA SER A 38 7.18 5.68 8.24
C SER A 38 7.28 6.74 7.15
N ALA A 39 8.51 7.09 6.72
CA ALA A 39 8.75 8.05 5.65
C ALA A 39 8.07 7.60 4.35
N MET A 40 8.23 6.33 3.98
CA MET A 40 7.64 5.76 2.77
C MET A 40 6.10 5.76 2.82
N ALA A 41 5.52 5.35 3.95
CA ALA A 41 4.06 5.38 4.12
C ALA A 41 3.52 6.82 4.06
N CYS A 42 4.14 7.78 4.78
CA CYS A 42 3.74 9.18 4.76
C CYS A 42 3.93 9.81 3.37
N PHE A 43 4.98 9.43 2.63
CA PHE A 43 5.17 9.85 1.26
C PHE A 43 4.01 9.37 0.37
N ALA A 44 3.71 8.06 0.41
CA ALA A 44 2.65 7.48 -0.41
C ALA A 44 1.26 8.06 -0.09
N LEU A 45 0.96 8.28 1.20
CA LEU A 45 -0.36 8.72 1.66
C LEU A 45 -0.57 10.23 1.58
N VAL A 46 0.50 11.04 1.63
CA VAL A 46 0.37 12.50 1.74
C VAL A 46 1.19 13.24 0.70
N ALA A 47 2.51 13.01 0.63
CA ALA A 47 3.37 13.77 -0.27
C ALA A 47 3.05 13.49 -1.75
N ALA A 48 2.90 12.22 -2.14
CA ALA A 48 2.59 11.83 -3.51
C ALA A 48 1.23 12.37 -3.98
N PRO A 49 0.12 12.25 -3.23
CA PRO A 49 -1.14 12.90 -3.59
C PRO A 49 -1.05 14.43 -3.71
N ALA A 50 -0.29 15.08 -2.82
CA ALA A 50 -0.07 16.53 -2.90
C ALA A 50 0.69 16.92 -4.17
N LEU A 51 1.74 16.16 -4.53
CA LEU A 51 2.50 16.36 -5.77
C LEU A 51 1.60 16.17 -6.99
N ARG A 52 0.82 15.08 -7.07
CA ARG A 52 -0.11 14.84 -8.19
C ARG A 52 -1.12 15.98 -8.34
N LYS A 53 -1.67 16.47 -7.23
CA LYS A 53 -2.58 17.62 -7.23
C LYS A 53 -1.90 18.89 -7.74
N LEU A 54 -0.68 19.18 -7.29
CA LEU A 54 0.08 20.35 -7.72
C LEU A 54 0.52 20.26 -9.19
N SER A 55 0.72 19.05 -9.71
CA SER A 55 0.99 18.79 -11.13
C SER A 55 -0.26 18.85 -12.03
N GLY A 56 -1.45 19.14 -11.49
CA GLY A 56 -2.67 19.28 -12.27
C GLY A 56 -3.33 17.96 -12.69
N GLN A 57 -2.97 16.83 -12.06
CA GLN A 57 -3.62 15.54 -12.34
C GLN A 57 -5.12 15.60 -11.98
N PRO A 58 -5.99 14.88 -12.71
CA PRO A 58 -7.42 14.82 -12.40
C PRO A 58 -7.64 14.22 -11.01
N ALA A 59 -8.72 14.62 -10.34
CA ALA A 59 -9.00 14.23 -8.96
C ALA A 59 -8.96 12.70 -8.72
N ALA A 60 -9.43 11.92 -9.69
CA ALA A 60 -9.39 10.45 -9.65
C ALA A 60 -7.96 9.88 -9.61
N ALA A 61 -7.00 10.53 -10.25
CA ALA A 61 -5.59 10.11 -10.29
C ALA A 61 -4.76 10.66 -9.12
N GLN A 62 -5.31 11.57 -8.30
CA GLN A 62 -4.56 12.17 -7.18
C GLN A 62 -4.38 11.19 -6.02
N ARG A 63 -5.37 10.33 -5.76
CA ARG A 63 -5.37 9.40 -4.62
C ARG A 63 -4.77 8.05 -5.00
N MET A 64 -4.30 7.30 -4.01
CA MET A 64 -3.93 5.90 -4.22
C MET A 64 -5.17 5.08 -4.62
N PRO A 65 -5.08 4.23 -5.65
CA PRO A 65 -6.13 3.27 -5.95
C PRO A 65 -6.40 2.38 -4.73
N ARG A 66 -7.69 2.10 -4.49
CA ARG A 66 -8.15 1.30 -3.37
C ARG A 66 -8.90 0.08 -3.89
N VAL A 67 -8.59 -1.08 -3.32
CA VAL A 67 -9.27 -2.34 -3.61
C VAL A 67 -9.68 -3.03 -2.31
N GLN A 68 -10.57 -4.02 -2.41
CA GLN A 68 -10.86 -4.93 -1.31
C GLN A 68 -9.97 -6.16 -1.43
N ALA A 69 -9.45 -6.65 -0.31
CA ALA A 69 -8.60 -7.84 -0.27
C ALA A 69 -8.90 -8.71 0.95
N ALA A 70 -8.97 -10.02 0.74
CA ALA A 70 -9.07 -11.01 1.80
C ALA A 70 -7.71 -11.21 2.49
N LEU A 71 -7.69 -11.20 3.82
CA LEU A 71 -6.48 -11.52 4.58
C LEU A 71 -6.07 -12.98 4.37
N ALA A 72 -4.83 -13.24 3.95
CA ALA A 72 -4.30 -14.59 3.80
C ALA A 72 -4.13 -15.31 5.16
N THR A 73 -3.80 -14.54 6.20
CA THR A 73 -3.58 -15.02 7.56
C THR A 73 -4.19 -14.05 8.55
N LYS A 74 -4.43 -14.50 9.79
CA LYS A 74 -4.89 -13.59 10.85
C LYS A 74 -3.89 -12.45 11.10
N VAL A 75 -4.39 -11.26 11.44
CA VAL A 75 -3.59 -10.07 11.73
C VAL A 75 -4.03 -9.45 13.05
N THR A 76 -3.08 -9.21 13.96
CA THR A 76 -3.33 -8.52 15.23
C THR A 76 -3.51 -7.02 15.00
N LEU A 77 -4.57 -6.45 15.58
CA LEU A 77 -4.86 -5.03 15.52
C LEU A 77 -4.04 -4.25 16.54
N ASP A 78 -3.81 -2.97 16.22
CA ASP A 78 -3.17 -2.04 17.15
C ASP A 78 -4.26 -1.33 17.99
N PRO A 79 -4.19 -1.39 19.32
CA PRO A 79 -5.22 -0.84 20.19
C PRO A 79 -5.23 0.70 20.21
N GLU A 80 -4.11 1.34 19.88
CA GLU A 80 -3.96 2.78 19.98
C GLU A 80 -4.30 3.50 18.68
N ARG A 81 -3.96 2.90 17.53
CA ARG A 81 -3.95 3.60 16.25
C ARG A 81 -4.43 2.72 15.09
N PRO A 82 -5.13 3.29 14.09
CA PRO A 82 -5.32 2.60 12.83
C PRO A 82 -3.96 2.37 12.16
N GLU A 83 -3.81 1.21 11.52
CA GLU A 83 -2.55 0.76 10.94
C GLU A 83 -2.65 0.65 9.42
N TYR A 84 -1.71 1.28 8.71
CA TYR A 84 -1.39 1.05 7.31
C TYR A 84 -0.38 -0.10 7.22
N HIS A 85 -0.91 -1.32 7.20
CA HIS A 85 -0.15 -2.56 7.28
C HIS A 85 0.40 -2.93 5.90
N ARG A 86 1.71 -3.17 5.78
CA ARG A 86 2.33 -3.52 4.50
C ARG A 86 2.03 -4.98 4.15
N ALA A 87 1.53 -5.19 2.95
CA ALA A 87 1.17 -6.51 2.45
C ALA A 87 1.58 -6.70 0.99
N SER A 88 1.93 -7.93 0.62
CA SER A 88 1.88 -8.36 -0.76
C SER A 88 0.42 -8.57 -1.18
N LEU A 89 0.14 -8.45 -2.47
CA LEU A 89 -1.20 -8.58 -3.02
C LEU A 89 -1.14 -9.51 -4.23
N THR A 90 -1.99 -10.54 -4.19
CA THR A 90 -2.10 -11.55 -5.25
C THR A 90 -3.56 -11.64 -5.68
N TRP A 91 -3.82 -11.77 -6.98
CA TRP A 91 -5.17 -12.07 -7.47
C TRP A 91 -5.40 -13.58 -7.46
N SER A 92 -6.42 -14.06 -6.74
CA SER A 92 -6.82 -15.46 -6.74
C SER A 92 -7.83 -15.71 -7.86
N LEU A 93 -7.44 -16.52 -8.85
CA LEU A 93 -8.36 -16.92 -9.93
C LEU A 93 -9.50 -17.82 -9.41
N GLU A 94 -9.21 -18.67 -8.44
CA GLU A 94 -10.20 -19.58 -7.84
C GLU A 94 -11.27 -18.83 -7.04
N ARG A 95 -10.85 -17.84 -6.24
CA ARG A 95 -11.76 -17.06 -5.38
C ARG A 95 -12.32 -15.82 -6.06
N GLY A 96 -11.74 -15.39 -7.18
CA GLY A 96 -12.14 -14.19 -7.91
C GLY A 96 -11.91 -12.89 -7.12
N GLU A 97 -10.91 -12.87 -6.23
CA GLU A 97 -10.65 -11.75 -5.33
C GLU A 97 -9.14 -11.55 -5.08
N PHE A 98 -8.79 -10.36 -4.56
CA PHE A 98 -7.44 -10.13 -4.07
C PHE A 98 -7.22 -10.81 -2.72
N VAL A 99 -6.06 -11.43 -2.57
CA VAL A 99 -5.57 -12.01 -1.32
C VAL A 99 -4.35 -11.23 -0.86
N ALA A 100 -4.39 -10.73 0.37
CA ALA A 100 -3.33 -9.93 0.97
C ALA A 100 -2.57 -10.73 2.02
N ALA A 101 -1.24 -10.84 1.85
CA ALA A 101 -0.37 -11.47 2.83
C ALA A 101 0.53 -10.44 3.50
N SER A 102 0.64 -10.49 4.83
CA SER A 102 1.52 -9.60 5.59
C SER A 102 2.97 -9.77 5.12
N THR A 103 3.72 -8.67 5.03
CA THR A 103 5.18 -8.72 4.83
C THR A 103 5.96 -9.12 6.10
N GLY A 104 5.25 -9.62 7.12
CA GLY A 104 5.82 -10.02 8.40
C GLY A 104 5.93 -8.86 9.37
N ARG A 105 7.10 -8.69 10.02
CA ARG A 105 7.28 -7.75 11.13
C ARG A 105 7.15 -6.28 10.68
N GLN A 106 6.19 -5.56 11.24
CA GLN A 106 5.72 -4.23 10.81
C GLN A 106 6.37 -3.03 11.53
N ILE A 107 7.61 -3.18 12.03
CA ILE A 107 8.28 -2.10 12.78
C ILE A 107 8.67 -0.93 11.86
N SER A 108 8.48 0.30 12.32
CA SER A 108 8.70 1.52 11.53
C SER A 108 10.13 1.75 11.04
N SER A 109 11.14 1.21 11.72
CA SER A 109 12.55 1.29 11.30
C SER A 109 12.92 0.24 10.24
N ARG A 110 12.06 -0.78 10.03
CA ARG A 110 12.37 -1.91 9.15
C ARG A 110 11.98 -1.61 7.71
N LEU A 111 12.86 -0.93 6.97
CA LEU A 111 12.69 -0.73 5.53
C LEU A 111 12.44 -2.04 4.74
N PRO A 112 13.06 -3.19 5.08
CA PRO A 112 12.76 -4.45 4.40
C PRO A 112 11.28 -4.90 4.47
N SER A 113 10.46 -4.35 5.36
CA SER A 113 9.00 -4.62 5.37
C SER A 113 8.26 -4.07 4.14
N PHE A 114 8.89 -3.17 3.37
CA PHE A 114 8.39 -2.73 2.07
C PHE A 114 8.85 -3.61 0.91
N ARG A 115 9.81 -4.53 1.12
CA ARG A 115 10.22 -5.47 0.08
C ARG A 115 9.05 -6.42 -0.20
N GLY A 116 8.54 -6.40 -1.44
CA GLY A 116 7.37 -7.18 -1.84
C GLY A 116 6.04 -6.62 -1.33
N ALA A 117 6.02 -5.44 -0.69
CA ALA A 117 4.77 -4.77 -0.34
C ALA A 117 4.17 -4.14 -1.60
N ALA A 118 3.03 -4.68 -2.04
CA ALA A 118 2.24 -4.14 -3.14
C ALA A 118 1.08 -3.26 -2.64
N ALA A 119 0.75 -3.34 -1.35
CA ALA A 119 -0.34 -2.58 -0.76
C ALA A 119 -0.09 -2.16 0.70
N LEU A 120 -0.82 -1.14 1.12
CA LEU A 120 -1.04 -0.76 2.51
C LEU A 120 -2.48 -1.12 2.89
N LEU A 121 -2.67 -2.13 3.73
CA LEU A 121 -3.98 -2.50 4.26
C LEU A 121 -4.40 -1.46 5.31
N GLU A 122 -5.64 -0.99 5.23
CA GLU A 122 -6.23 -0.04 6.17
C GLU A 122 -6.89 -0.81 7.32
N LEU A 123 -6.11 -1.10 8.37
CA LEU A 123 -6.58 -1.82 9.53
C LEU A 123 -7.15 -0.84 10.57
N PRO A 124 -8.34 -1.10 11.12
CA PRO A 124 -8.94 -0.24 12.14
C PRO A 124 -8.12 -0.30 13.44
N ARG A 125 -8.24 0.74 14.27
CA ARG A 125 -7.79 0.64 15.66
C ARG A 125 -8.67 -0.37 16.40
N GLY A 126 -8.10 -1.21 17.24
CA GLY A 126 -8.88 -2.16 18.00
C GLY A 126 -8.03 -3.13 18.81
N THR A 127 -8.67 -3.78 19.77
CA THR A 127 -8.08 -4.92 20.50
C THR A 127 -8.48 -6.21 19.80
N GLY A 128 -7.55 -7.16 19.67
CA GLY A 128 -7.81 -8.49 19.09
C GLY A 128 -7.16 -8.73 17.73
N THR A 129 -7.74 -9.68 16.99
CA THR A 129 -7.25 -10.14 15.68
C THR A 129 -8.37 -10.05 14.65
N LEU A 130 -8.00 -9.71 13.41
CA LEU A 130 -8.81 -10.01 12.23
C LEU A 130 -8.42 -11.40 11.74
N GLU A 131 -9.38 -12.25 11.47
CA GLU A 131 -9.14 -13.63 11.05
C GLU A 131 -8.81 -13.71 9.55
N ALA A 132 -8.19 -14.81 9.13
CA ALA A 132 -7.97 -15.09 7.71
C ALA A 132 -9.30 -15.11 6.94
N GLY A 133 -9.29 -14.63 5.70
CA GLY A 133 -10.49 -14.45 4.88
C GLY A 133 -11.26 -13.16 5.16
N THR A 134 -10.97 -12.43 6.25
CA THR A 134 -11.61 -11.13 6.50
C THR A 134 -11.26 -10.17 5.37
N ILE A 135 -12.27 -9.53 4.79
CA ILE A 135 -12.08 -8.53 3.74
C ILE A 135 -11.70 -7.19 4.37
N VAL A 136 -10.59 -6.61 3.89
CA VAL A 136 -10.10 -5.30 4.32
C VAL A 136 -9.80 -4.43 3.11
N SER A 137 -9.85 -3.12 3.34
CA SER A 137 -9.45 -2.14 2.32
C SER A 137 -7.93 -2.13 2.16
N ALA A 138 -7.46 -2.09 0.91
CA ALA A 138 -6.05 -2.07 0.56
C ALA A 138 -5.74 -0.93 -0.41
N LEU A 139 -4.78 -0.08 -0.05
CA LEU A 139 -4.26 1.00 -0.88
C LEU A 139 -3.05 0.51 -1.69
N LEU A 140 -3.13 0.58 -3.01
CA LEU A 140 -2.11 0.03 -3.89
C LEU A 140 -0.85 0.90 -3.94
N LEU A 141 0.30 0.27 -3.70
CA LEU A 141 1.63 0.85 -3.84
C LEU A 141 2.11 0.63 -5.29
N GLY A 142 2.01 1.67 -6.10
CA GLY A 142 2.38 1.62 -7.53
C GLY A 142 1.25 1.13 -8.43
N GLU A 143 1.56 0.79 -9.67
CA GLU A 143 0.58 0.31 -10.66
C GLU A 143 0.35 -1.20 -10.52
N LEU A 144 -0.90 -1.65 -10.72
CA LEU A 144 -1.31 -3.06 -10.59
C LEU A 144 -0.44 -4.02 -11.41
N GLY A 145 0.00 -3.62 -12.60
CA GLY A 145 0.78 -4.48 -13.50
C GLY A 145 2.22 -4.74 -13.05
N ALA A 146 2.79 -3.87 -12.21
CA ALA A 146 4.18 -3.98 -11.75
C ALA A 146 4.31 -4.67 -10.38
N SER A 147 3.22 -4.78 -9.62
CA SER A 147 3.25 -5.16 -8.20
C SER A 147 2.49 -6.44 -7.85
N ILE A 148 1.65 -6.97 -8.75
CA ILE A 148 0.89 -8.21 -8.52
C ILE A 148 1.65 -9.39 -9.10
N GLN A 149 2.02 -10.34 -8.24
CA GLN A 149 2.53 -11.63 -8.69
C GLN A 149 1.35 -12.48 -9.17
N SER A 150 1.29 -12.80 -10.46
CA SER A 150 0.35 -13.78 -10.98
C SER A 150 0.86 -15.19 -10.61
N HIS A 151 0.24 -15.84 -9.63
CA HIS A 151 0.40 -17.29 -9.45
C HIS A 151 -0.62 -18.00 -10.35
N ALA A 152 -0.33 -18.00 -11.64
CA ALA A 152 -0.92 -18.95 -12.57
C ALA A 152 0.07 -20.10 -12.73
N THR A 153 -0.11 -21.19 -11.99
CA THR A 153 0.39 -22.47 -12.45
C THR A 153 -0.52 -22.85 -13.60
N LEU A 154 -0.11 -22.53 -14.83
CA LEU A 154 -0.78 -23.05 -16.02
C LEU A 154 -0.73 -24.58 -15.92
N PRO A 155 -1.86 -25.31 -16.10
CA PRO A 155 -1.77 -26.75 -16.25
C PRO A 155 -0.85 -27.05 -17.44
N GLU A 156 0.12 -27.94 -17.24
CA GLU A 156 0.97 -28.41 -18.34
C GLU A 156 0.06 -28.92 -19.47
N VAL A 157 0.16 -28.28 -20.63
CA VAL A 157 -0.42 -28.82 -21.85
C VAL A 157 0.31 -30.14 -22.11
N PRO A 158 -0.38 -31.30 -22.14
CA PRO A 158 0.28 -32.54 -22.50
C PRO A 158 0.86 -32.36 -23.91
N LYS A 159 2.18 -32.57 -24.04
CA LYS A 159 2.86 -32.57 -25.34
C LYS A 159 2.08 -33.48 -26.27
N ALA A 160 1.54 -32.90 -27.34
CA ALA A 160 0.95 -33.67 -28.43
C ALA A 160 1.98 -34.71 -28.87
N ALA A 161 1.66 -35.98 -28.64
CA ALA A 161 2.41 -37.08 -29.22
C ALA A 161 2.37 -36.89 -30.73
N SER A 162 3.53 -36.63 -31.31
CA SER A 162 3.76 -36.72 -32.76
C SER A 162 3.37 -38.13 -33.20
N LEU A 163 2.19 -38.25 -33.77
CA LEU A 163 1.77 -39.44 -34.49
C LEU A 163 1.76 -39.11 -35.99
N VAL A 164 2.44 -40.00 -36.70
CA VAL A 164 2.39 -40.30 -38.14
C VAL A 164 3.48 -39.65 -39.01
N SER A 165 4.49 -40.48 -39.20
CA SER A 165 5.45 -40.64 -40.28
C SER A 165 4.87 -40.62 -41.70
N PHE A 166 5.65 -40.09 -42.64
CA PHE A 166 5.73 -40.61 -44.02
C PHE A 166 6.82 -41.68 -44.07
#